data_AF-A0A6P1M8B2-F1
#
_entry.id   AF-A0A6P1M8B2-F1
#
_cell.length_a   1.000
_cell.length_b   1.000
_cell.length_c   1.000
_cell.angle_alpha   90.00
_cell.angle_beta   90.00
_cell.angle_gamma   90.00
#
_symmetry.space_group_name_H-M   'P 1'
#
loop_
_entity.id
_entity.type
_entity.pdbx_description
1 polymer ?
#
loop_
_entity_poly.entity_id
_entity_poly.type
_entity_poly.pdbx_seq_one_letter_code
_entity_poly.pdbx_strand_id
1 'polypeptide(L)' 'MILVGRVSCAVDDLKNLQIVQKWWETMADLMENHPNNTPIFQPLPEVFHMA' A
#
# COMPACT_ATOMS: atom_id res chain seq x y z
N MET A 1 14.22 7.71 -23.96
CA MET A 1 12.77 7.55 -24.18
C MET A 1 12.26 6.62 -23.11
N ILE A 2 11.51 7.14 -22.14
CA ILE A 2 11.18 6.48 -20.85
C ILE A 2 10.19 5.34 -21.11
N LEU A 3 10.47 4.15 -20.57
CA LEU A 3 9.66 2.94 -20.74
C LEU A 3 8.33 3.06 -19.98
N VAL A 4 7.26 2.68 -20.69
CA VAL A 4 5.85 2.70 -20.28
C VAL A 4 5.61 1.77 -19.07
N GLY A 5 4.91 2.30 -18.07
CA GLY A 5 4.59 1.60 -16.84
C GLY A 5 3.61 0.44 -17.00
N ARG A 6 3.78 -0.56 -16.14
CA ARG A 6 2.65 -1.28 -15.57
C ARG A 6 2.37 -0.66 -14.20
N VAL A 7 1.41 0.27 -14.17
CA VAL A 7 0.72 0.64 -12.93
C VAL A 7 -0.35 -0.43 -12.72
N SER A 8 -0.16 -1.28 -11.71
CA SER A 8 -1.16 -2.24 -11.27
C SER A 8 -2.27 -1.51 -10.49
N CYS A 9 -3.20 -0.91 -11.24
CA CYS A 9 -4.29 -0.06 -10.72
C CYS A 9 -5.19 -0.78 -9.69
N ALA A 10 -5.35 -2.11 -9.80
CA ALA A 10 -6.29 -2.88 -8.97
C ALA A 10 -5.91 -2.95 -7.47
N VAL A 11 -4.62 -2.85 -7.12
CA VAL A 11 -4.18 -2.88 -5.70
C VAL A 11 -4.34 -1.51 -5.05
N ASP A 12 -4.18 -0.44 -5.82
CA ASP A 12 -4.41 0.92 -5.32
C ASP A 12 -5.89 1.18 -5.03
N ASP A 13 -6.80 0.52 -5.76
CA ASP A 13 -8.24 0.61 -5.53
C ASP A 13 -8.70 -0.08 -4.24
N LEU A 14 -7.89 -0.97 -3.66
CA LEU A 14 -8.22 -1.65 -2.39
C LEU A 14 -8.40 -0.65 -1.23
N LYS A 15 -7.70 0.49 -1.30
CA LYS A 15 -7.78 1.57 -0.31
C LYS A 15 -9.19 2.20 -0.23
N ASN A 16 -9.97 2.07 -1.31
CA ASN A 16 -11.33 2.60 -1.41
C ASN A 16 -12.39 1.65 -0.84
N LEU A 17 -12.01 0.41 -0.49
CA LEU A 17 -12.93 -0.55 0.10
C LEU A 17 -13.12 -0.25 1.60
N GLN A 18 -14.38 -0.13 2.02
CA GLN A 18 -14.74 0.14 3.42
C GLN A 18 -14.17 -0.89 4.41
N ILE A 19 -14.02 -2.15 3.98
CA ILE A 19 -13.44 -3.20 4.82
C ILE A 19 -11.95 -2.97 5.11
N VAL A 20 -11.20 -2.46 4.13
CA VAL A 20 -9.76 -2.16 4.26
C VAL A 20 -9.55 -0.96 5.19
N GLN A 21 -10.40 0.06 5.08
CA GLN A 21 -10.37 1.22 5.98
C GLN A 21 -10.66 0.82 7.43
N LYS A 22 -11.68 -0.02 7.67
CA LYS A 22 -11.97 -0.57 9.01
C LYS A 22 -10.81 -1.37 9.57
N TRP A 23 -10.16 -2.19 8.73
CA TRP A 23 -8.97 -2.93 9.15
C TRP A 23 -7.84 -1.99 9.59
N TRP A 24 -7.57 -0.94 8.83
CA TRP A 24 -6.56 0.05 9.22
C TRP A 24 -6.91 0.81 10.50
N GLU A 25 -8.18 1.17 10.71
CA GLU A 25 -8.63 1.77 11.97
C GLU A 25 -8.40 0.83 13.17
N THR A 26 -8.64 -0.48 12.99
CA THR A 26 -8.37 -1.46 14.05
C THR A 26 -6.89 -1.73 14.29
N MET A 27 -6.01 -1.40 13.34
CA MET A 27 -4.55 -1.58 13.45
C MET A 27 -3.80 -0.29 13.84
N ALA A 28 -4.51 0.84 13.94
CA ALA A 28 -3.92 2.15 14.21
C ALA A 28 -3.36 2.32 15.63
N ASP A 29 -3.72 1.42 16.54
CA ASP A 29 -3.19 1.32 17.89
C ASP A 29 -1.78 0.70 17.93
N LEU A 30 -1.48 -0.19 16.98
CA LEU A 30 -0.24 -0.99 16.95
C LEU A 30 0.79 -0.50 15.93
N MET A 31 0.38 0.27 14.92
CA MET A 31 1.23 0.67 13.79
C MET A 31 1.36 2.19 13.63
N GLU A 32 2.50 2.64 13.09
CA GLU A 32 2.69 4.03 12.72
C GLU A 32 1.86 4.35 11.46
N ASN A 33 0.86 5.21 11.64
CA ASN A 33 -0.08 5.59 10.61
C ASN A 33 0.00 7.08 10.32
N HIS A 34 -0.36 7.46 9.10
CA HIS A 34 -0.63 8.86 8.76
C HIS A 34 -1.88 9.36 9.51
N PRO A 35 -2.09 10.69 9.61
CA PRO A 35 -3.31 11.28 10.19
C PRO A 35 -4.62 10.83 9.55
N ASN A 36 -4.57 10.24 8.35
CA ASN A 36 -5.71 9.69 7.63
C ASN A 36 -5.92 8.17 7.90
N ASN A 37 -5.33 7.63 8.98
CA ASN A 37 -5.32 6.21 9.35
C ASN A 37 -4.75 5.25 8.29
N THR A 38 -4.08 5.76 7.26
CA THR A 38 -3.37 4.92 6.30
C THR A 38 -2.01 4.51 6.86
N PRO A 39 -1.61 3.24 6.77
CA PRO A 39 -0.31 2.79 7.26
C PRO A 39 0.83 3.45 6.49
N ILE A 40 1.92 3.75 7.19
CA ILE A 40 3.15 4.22 6.54
C ILE A 40 3.81 3.01 5.89
N PHE A 41 3.98 3.05 4.57
CA PHE A 41 4.73 2.02 3.83
C PHE A 41 5.70 2.68 2.86
N GLN A 42 6.93 2.17 2.84
CA GLN A 42 7.95 2.59 1.87
C GLN A 42 8.22 1.43 0.91
N PRO A 43 8.01 1.61 -0.41
CA PRO A 43 8.29 0.55 -1.37
C PRO A 43 9.79 0.24 -1.36
N LEU A 44 10.13 -1.02 -1.16
CA LEU A 44 11.52 -1.49 -1.21
C LEU A 44 11.88 -1.86 -2.64
N PRO A 45 13.07 -1.47 -3.14
CA PRO A 45 13.53 -1.92 -4.44
C PRO A 45 13.80 -3.43 -4.39
N GLU A 46 13.28 -4.16 -5.37
CA GLU A 46 13.60 -5.57 -5.56
C GLU A 46 15.07 -5.70 -6.00
N VAL A 47 15.91 -6.23 -5.13
CA VAL A 47 17.37 -6.36 -5.38
C VAL A 47 17.77 -7.73 -5.91
N PHE A 48 16.92 -8.73 -5.77
CA PHE A 48 17.22 -10.11 -6.14
C PHE A 48 15.93 -10.94 -6.27
N HIS A 49 15.89 -11.80 -7.29
CA HIS A 49 14.85 -12.80 -7.51
C HIS A 49 15.48 -14.04 -8.16
N MET A 50 15.16 -15.23 -7.67
CA MET A 50 15.58 -16.51 -8.26
C MET A 50 14.34 -17.30 -8.65
N ALA A 51 14.28 -17.72 -9.91
CA ALA A 51 13.18 -18.49 -10.49
C ALA A 51 13.34 -20.00 -10.28
#